data_AF-A0A4Y3QIM3-F1
#
_entry.id   AF-A0A4Y3QIM3-F1
#
_cell.length_a   1.000
_cell.length_b   1.000
_cell.length_c   1.000
_cell.angle_alpha   90.00
_cell.angle_beta   90.00
_cell.angle_gamma   90.00
#
_symmetry.space_group_name_H-M   'P 1'
#
loop_
_entity.id
_entity.type
_entity.pdbx_description
1 polymer ?
#
loop_
_entity_poly.entity_id
_entity_poly.type
_entity_poly.pdbx_seq_one_letter_code
_entity_poly.pdbx_strand_id
1 'polypeptide(L)'
;MTGAEALARSIVATLLLLLLMFVLNVTVFSHLQHLASQQRLEDDLRAQLAAGTAPVSEGTFEDVLLADGAPVAIMDIPRLKFHEVVVEGTASAQTAQGVGHRRDTVLPGQVGVSVLMARAAAFGGPFSAISSLDPGDEITVRTGQGLQRFEVIGLRYAGDPTPPNLTRGESRLILQTARGVPYVPTGIVYVDARLVSETQPAGARLTTTGTLGPAEKAMATDARTVWALIFALQFLLAVEVAAVWSFRRFGAQKTWIVFVPVAALAGFFVADQLTRLLPNLL
;
A
#
# COMPACT_ATOMS: atom_id res chain seq x y z
N MET A 1 31.55 8.10 -34.91
CA MET A 1 30.70 8.46 -33.76
C MET A 1 31.56 9.22 -32.78
N THR A 2 31.24 10.48 -32.50
CA THR A 2 32.01 11.27 -31.53
C THR A 2 31.74 10.77 -30.11
N GLY A 3 32.65 11.01 -29.16
CA GLY A 3 32.44 10.62 -27.75
C GLY A 3 31.15 11.20 -27.16
N ALA A 4 30.74 12.38 -27.62
CA ALA A 4 29.49 13.03 -27.23
C ALA A 4 28.24 12.29 -27.72
N GLU A 5 28.23 11.80 -28.97
CA GLU A 5 27.12 11.00 -29.52
C GLU A 5 26.93 9.67 -28.78
N ALA A 6 28.03 9.02 -28.38
CA ALA A 6 27.99 7.78 -27.62
C ALA A 6 27.37 7.98 -26.22
N LEU A 7 27.78 9.06 -25.55
CA LEU A 7 27.28 9.42 -24.23
C LEU A 7 25.79 9.79 -24.28
N ALA A 8 25.38 10.58 -25.27
CA ALA A 8 23.97 10.94 -25.47
C ALA A 8 23.08 9.70 -25.69
N ARG A 9 23.53 8.74 -26.52
CA ARG A 9 22.79 7.49 -26.76
C ARG A 9 22.64 6.64 -25.50
N SER A 10 23.70 6.54 -24.69
CA SER A 10 23.66 5.80 -23.43
C SER A 10 22.68 6.44 -22.45
N ILE A 11 22.71 7.76 -22.28
CA ILE A 11 21.76 8.47 -21.41
C ILE A 11 20.32 8.23 -21.86
N VAL A 12 20.03 8.37 -23.16
CA VAL A 12 18.69 8.13 -23.68
C VAL A 12 18.26 6.68 -23.45
N ALA A 13 19.15 5.70 -23.68
CA ALA A 13 18.85 4.29 -23.44
C ALA A 13 18.55 4.00 -21.96
N THR A 14 19.34 4.54 -21.03
CA THR A 14 19.09 4.39 -19.58
C THR A 14 17.78 5.04 -19.17
N LEU A 15 17.47 6.24 -19.68
CA LEU A 15 16.18 6.90 -19.40
C LEU A 15 15.00 6.09 -19.94
N LEU A 16 15.11 5.52 -21.14
CA LEU A 16 14.09 4.65 -21.72
C LEU A 16 13.93 3.35 -20.92
N LEU A 17 15.03 2.75 -20.45
CA LEU A 17 15.00 1.57 -19.57
C LEU A 17 14.30 1.89 -18.25
N LEU A 18 14.62 3.03 -17.64
CA LEU A 18 13.98 3.47 -16.39
C LEU A 18 12.48 3.71 -16.57
N LEU A 19 12.10 4.41 -17.65
CA LEU A 19 10.69 4.64 -17.97
C LEU A 19 9.95 3.32 -18.21
N LEU A 20 10.53 2.42 -19.00
CA LEU A 20 9.97 1.09 -19.27
C LEU A 20 9.81 0.28 -17.99
N MET A 21 10.85 0.22 -17.15
CA MET A 21 10.81 -0.51 -15.88
C MET A 21 9.82 0.10 -14.91
N PHE A 22 9.68 1.42 -14.87
CA PHE A 22 8.68 2.09 -14.06
C PHE A 22 7.26 1.72 -14.49
N VAL A 23 6.97 1.79 -15.79
CA VAL A 23 5.65 1.40 -16.33
C VAL A 23 5.38 -0.09 -16.05
N LEU A 24 6.32 -0.98 -16.36
CA LEU A 24 6.19 -2.41 -16.09
C LEU A 24 6.00 -2.70 -14.60
N ASN A 25 6.70 -1.97 -13.72
CA ASN A 25 6.54 -2.15 -12.29
C ASN A 25 5.14 -1.81 -11.84
N VAL A 26 4.66 -0.61 -12.20
CA VAL A 26 3.35 -0.13 -11.81
C VAL A 26 2.22 -1.00 -12.37
N THR A 27 2.31 -1.47 -13.62
CA THR A 27 1.19 -2.16 -14.30
C THR A 27 1.28 -3.68 -14.31
N VAL A 28 2.44 -4.29 -14.04
CA VAL A 28 2.63 -5.74 -14.11
C VAL A 28 3.22 -6.28 -12.82
N PHE A 29 4.43 -5.86 -12.45
CA PHE A 29 5.12 -6.46 -11.30
C PHE A 29 4.43 -6.14 -9.97
N SER A 30 3.81 -4.97 -9.83
CA SER A 30 3.07 -4.57 -8.63
C SER A 30 1.96 -5.55 -8.27
N HIS A 31 1.26 -6.11 -9.26
CA HIS A 31 0.22 -7.11 -9.02
C HIS A 31 0.80 -8.43 -8.50
N LEU A 32 1.97 -8.85 -8.99
CA LEU A 32 2.66 -10.04 -8.47
C LEU A 32 3.20 -9.80 -7.06
N GLN A 33 3.77 -8.62 -6.80
CA GLN A 33 4.22 -8.21 -5.47
C GLN A 33 3.06 -8.24 -4.47
N HIS A 34 1.89 -7.71 -4.86
CA HIS A 34 0.66 -7.72 -4.07
C HIS A 34 0.17 -9.13 -3.75
N LEU A 35 0.08 -10.02 -4.75
CA LEU A 35 -0.34 -11.40 -4.52
C LEU A 35 0.61 -12.13 -3.56
N ALA A 36 1.92 -11.91 -3.72
CA ALA A 36 2.92 -12.49 -2.82
C ALA A 36 2.87 -11.90 -1.40
N SER A 37 2.57 -10.60 -1.24
CA SER A 37 2.37 -10.01 0.08
C SER A 37 1.11 -10.51 0.74
N GLN A 38 -0.02 -10.55 0.02
CA GLN A 38 -1.30 -11.02 0.55
C GLN A 38 -1.22 -12.47 1.04
N GLN A 39 -0.60 -13.36 0.26
CA GLN A 39 -0.39 -14.75 0.70
C GLN A 39 0.38 -14.82 2.03
N ARG A 40 1.51 -14.10 2.13
CA ARG A 40 2.32 -14.08 3.36
C ARG A 40 1.55 -13.51 4.54
N LEU A 41 0.89 -12.37 4.34
CA LEU A 41 0.14 -11.67 5.38
C LEU A 41 -1.04 -12.50 5.88
N GLU A 42 -1.70 -13.24 4.99
CA GLU A 42 -2.81 -14.11 5.35
C GLU A 42 -2.31 -15.31 6.16
N ASP A 43 -1.21 -15.94 5.74
CA ASP A 43 -0.60 -17.05 6.48
C ASP A 43 -0.16 -16.62 7.89
N ASP A 44 0.48 -15.46 8.01
CA ASP A 44 0.90 -14.87 9.29
C ASP A 44 -0.31 -14.59 10.20
N LEU A 45 -1.35 -13.95 9.67
CA LEU A 45 -2.54 -13.60 10.44
C LEU A 45 -3.34 -14.83 10.87
N ARG A 46 -3.47 -15.84 10.00
CA ARG A 46 -4.12 -17.11 10.33
C ARG A 46 -3.37 -17.83 11.46
N ALA A 47 -2.03 -17.82 11.43
CA ALA A 47 -1.23 -18.39 12.51
C ALA A 47 -1.45 -17.65 13.84
N GLN A 48 -1.49 -16.31 13.82
CA GLN A 48 -1.76 -15.49 15.00
C GLN A 48 -3.18 -15.69 15.54
N LEU A 49 -4.19 -15.79 14.68
CA LEU A 49 -5.57 -16.07 15.07
C LEU A 49 -5.70 -17.45 15.70
N ALA A 50 -5.04 -18.46 15.13
CA ALA A 50 -5.04 -19.82 15.70
C ALA A 50 -4.32 -19.90 17.06
N ALA A 51 -3.26 -19.10 17.24
CA ALA A 51 -2.53 -19.00 18.50
C ALA A 51 -3.20 -18.09 19.54
N GLY A 52 -4.23 -17.32 19.17
CA GLY A 52 -4.85 -16.32 20.04
C GLY A 52 -3.96 -15.10 20.32
N THR A 53 -2.97 -14.84 19.47
CA THR A 53 -2.00 -13.73 19.61
C THR A 53 -2.22 -12.60 18.59
N ALA A 54 -3.29 -12.69 17.79
CA ALA A 54 -3.67 -11.64 16.86
C ALA A 54 -3.92 -10.31 17.59
N PRO A 55 -3.47 -9.17 17.03
CA PRO A 55 -3.57 -7.89 17.71
C PRO A 55 -5.02 -7.45 17.92
N VAL A 56 -5.28 -6.91 19.10
CA VAL A 56 -6.56 -6.31 19.50
C VAL A 56 -6.42 -4.83 19.89
N SER A 57 -5.23 -4.26 19.72
CA SER A 57 -4.92 -2.87 20.02
C SER A 57 -3.77 -2.39 19.11
N GLU A 58 -3.20 -1.22 19.38
CA GLU A 58 -1.99 -0.76 18.69
C GLU A 58 -0.73 -1.55 19.10
N GLY A 59 -0.81 -2.30 20.21
CA GLY A 59 0.24 -3.20 20.68
C GLY A 59 0.02 -4.65 20.25
N THR A 60 1.12 -5.39 20.20
CA THR A 60 1.14 -6.85 20.15
C THR A 60 0.65 -7.44 21.47
N PHE A 61 0.54 -8.77 21.54
CA PHE A 61 0.25 -9.50 22.77
C PHE A 61 1.26 -9.22 23.91
N GLU A 62 2.49 -8.83 23.58
CA GLU A 62 3.56 -8.53 24.55
C GLU A 62 3.65 -7.03 24.89
N ASP A 63 2.60 -6.25 24.59
CA ASP A 63 2.55 -4.79 24.80
C ASP A 63 3.66 -4.01 24.05
N VAL A 64 4.18 -4.59 22.97
CA VAL A 64 5.11 -3.91 22.05
C VAL A 64 4.33 -3.28 20.91
N LEU A 65 4.68 -2.06 20.52
CA LEU A 65 4.02 -1.37 19.41
C LEU A 65 4.08 -2.21 18.11
N LEU A 66 2.94 -2.38 17.44
CA LEU A 66 2.87 -3.08 16.16
C LEU A 66 3.76 -2.40 15.11
N ALA A 67 4.59 -3.19 14.45
CA ALA A 67 5.38 -2.73 13.31
C ALA A 67 4.47 -2.32 12.15
N ASP A 68 4.87 -1.31 11.38
CA ASP A 68 4.17 -0.96 10.15
C ASP A 68 4.16 -2.15 9.19
N GLY A 69 3.00 -2.50 8.64
CA GLY A 69 2.80 -3.67 7.78
C GLY A 69 2.41 -4.95 8.53
N ALA A 70 2.36 -4.95 9.86
CA ALA A 70 1.86 -6.10 10.62
C ALA A 70 0.38 -6.36 10.28
N PRO A 71 -0.05 -7.61 10.04
CA PRO A 71 -1.45 -7.89 9.74
C PRO A 71 -2.32 -7.72 10.98
N VAL A 72 -3.48 -7.07 10.82
CA VAL A 72 -4.42 -6.78 11.92
C VAL A 72 -5.82 -7.32 11.69
N ALA A 73 -6.23 -7.52 10.43
CA ALA A 73 -7.54 -8.05 10.10
C ALA A 73 -7.59 -8.65 8.70
N ILE A 74 -8.65 -9.43 8.41
CA ILE A 74 -9.05 -9.80 7.04
C ILE A 74 -10.37 -9.10 6.75
N MET A 75 -10.48 -8.49 5.57
CA MET A 75 -11.68 -7.79 5.13
C MET A 75 -12.27 -8.45 3.87
N ASP A 76 -13.57 -8.66 3.90
CA ASP A 76 -14.34 -9.22 2.80
C ASP A 76 -15.48 -8.27 2.40
N ILE A 77 -15.67 -8.07 1.10
CA ILE A 77 -16.83 -7.35 0.54
C ILE A 77 -17.44 -8.21 -0.56
N PRO A 78 -18.48 -9.02 -0.25
CA PRO A 78 -19.00 -10.03 -1.18
C PRO A 78 -19.43 -9.47 -2.53
N ARG A 79 -20.08 -8.30 -2.55
CA ARG A 79 -20.53 -7.63 -3.78
C ARG A 79 -19.38 -7.33 -4.75
N LEU A 80 -18.19 -7.04 -4.24
CA LEU A 80 -17.01 -6.73 -5.03
C LEU A 80 -16.12 -7.95 -5.27
N LYS A 81 -16.45 -9.13 -4.72
CA LYS A 81 -15.55 -10.29 -4.63
C LYS A 81 -14.18 -9.91 -4.03
N PHE A 82 -14.23 -8.98 -3.09
CA PHE A 82 -13.05 -8.43 -2.43
C PHE A 82 -12.67 -9.30 -1.24
N HIS A 83 -11.39 -9.63 -1.14
CA HIS A 83 -10.79 -10.35 -0.03
C HIS A 83 -9.35 -9.88 0.15
N GLU A 84 -9.07 -9.14 1.22
CA GLU A 84 -7.75 -8.55 1.46
C GLU A 84 -7.42 -8.53 2.94
N VAL A 85 -6.13 -8.73 3.24
CA VAL A 85 -5.56 -8.53 4.56
C VAL A 85 -5.37 -7.04 4.81
N VAL A 86 -5.80 -6.60 5.98
CA VAL A 86 -5.57 -5.28 6.53
C VAL A 86 -4.27 -5.31 7.34
N VAL A 87 -3.36 -4.39 7.05
CA VAL A 87 -2.10 -4.19 7.76
C VAL A 87 -2.11 -2.91 8.58
N GLU A 88 -1.32 -2.85 9.63
CA GLU A 88 -1.12 -1.64 10.42
C GLU A 88 -0.31 -0.60 9.63
N GLY A 89 -0.78 0.64 9.59
CA GLY A 89 -0.15 1.74 8.85
C GLY A 89 -0.73 1.94 7.45
N THR A 90 -0.59 3.17 6.97
CA THR A 90 -1.25 3.73 5.78
C THR A 90 -0.28 4.51 4.89
N ALA A 91 1.02 4.51 5.19
CA ALA A 91 2.01 5.01 4.26
C ALA A 91 2.07 4.17 2.96
N SER A 92 2.73 4.71 1.94
CA SER A 92 2.78 4.14 0.59
C SER A 92 3.32 2.71 0.55
N ALA A 93 4.23 2.36 1.47
CA ALA A 93 4.79 1.01 1.59
C ALA A 93 3.81 -0.02 2.18
N GLN A 94 2.88 0.40 3.04
CA GLN A 94 1.86 -0.47 3.65
C GLN A 94 0.70 -0.67 2.68
N THR A 95 0.20 0.41 2.08
CA THR A 95 -0.85 0.36 1.06
C THR A 95 -0.45 -0.32 -0.25
N ALA A 96 0.86 -0.51 -0.49
CA ALA A 96 1.37 -1.35 -1.57
C ALA A 96 1.27 -2.87 -1.27
N GLN A 97 1.03 -3.24 -0.01
CA GLN A 97 0.89 -4.64 0.39
C GLN A 97 -0.58 -5.07 0.44
N GLY A 98 -1.52 -4.14 0.61
CA GLY A 98 -2.94 -4.39 0.81
C GLY A 98 -3.67 -3.17 1.38
N VAL A 99 -4.67 -3.42 2.24
CA VAL A 99 -5.40 -2.36 2.93
C VAL A 99 -4.60 -1.92 4.16
N GLY A 100 -4.35 -0.62 4.30
CA GLY A 100 -3.73 -0.03 5.48
C GLY A 100 -4.75 0.42 6.52
N HIS A 101 -4.51 0.12 7.79
CA HIS A 101 -5.25 0.64 8.94
C HIS A 101 -4.57 1.88 9.49
N ARG A 102 -5.33 2.96 9.66
CA ARG A 102 -4.81 4.24 10.15
C ARG A 102 -4.58 4.16 11.66
N ARG A 103 -3.31 4.23 12.06
CA ARG A 103 -2.83 3.93 13.42
C ARG A 103 -3.48 4.73 14.56
N ASP A 104 -3.87 5.98 14.31
CA ASP A 104 -4.58 6.81 15.31
C ASP A 104 -6.07 6.46 15.47
N THR A 105 -6.56 5.41 14.80
CA THR A 105 -7.98 5.04 14.78
C THR A 105 -8.24 3.66 15.37
N VAL A 106 -9.50 3.44 15.76
CA VAL A 106 -10.17 2.17 16.00
C VAL A 106 -9.73 0.93 15.21
N LEU A 107 -9.46 -0.25 15.79
CA LEU A 107 -9.52 -1.47 14.98
C LEU A 107 -10.98 -1.73 14.59
N PRO A 108 -11.27 -2.29 13.40
CA PRO A 108 -12.63 -2.54 12.97
C PRO A 108 -13.44 -3.35 13.99
N GLY A 109 -14.61 -2.82 14.37
CA GLY A 109 -15.55 -3.42 15.33
C GLY A 109 -15.45 -2.87 16.74
N GLN A 110 -14.35 -2.17 17.05
CA GLN A 110 -14.20 -1.49 18.34
C GLN A 110 -15.06 -0.23 18.43
N VAL A 111 -15.47 0.14 19.64
CA VAL A 111 -16.18 1.40 19.91
C VAL A 111 -15.32 2.59 19.43
N GLY A 112 -15.86 3.35 18.48
CA GLY A 112 -15.17 4.46 17.82
C GLY A 112 -15.14 4.34 16.29
N VAL A 113 -14.29 5.15 15.66
CA VAL A 113 -14.12 5.15 14.20
C VAL A 113 -12.86 4.36 13.85
N SER A 114 -12.97 3.45 12.88
CA SER A 114 -11.86 2.80 12.20
C SER A 114 -11.70 3.36 10.80
N VAL A 115 -10.47 3.72 10.42
CA VAL A 115 -10.15 4.22 9.07
C VAL A 115 -9.24 3.24 8.36
N LEU A 116 -9.71 2.75 7.21
CA LEU A 116 -8.96 1.89 6.31
C LEU A 116 -8.67 2.62 5.00
N MET A 117 -7.47 2.45 4.48
CA MET A 117 -6.94 3.16 3.32
C MET A 117 -6.30 2.17 2.37
N ALA A 118 -6.62 2.25 1.08
CA ALA A 118 -5.96 1.41 0.09
C ALA A 118 -5.86 2.11 -1.27
N ARG A 119 -4.97 1.59 -2.12
CA ARG A 119 -4.74 2.13 -3.46
C ARG A 119 -5.94 1.91 -4.38
N ALA A 120 -6.17 2.89 -5.25
CA ALA A 120 -7.18 2.81 -6.31
C ALA A 120 -6.64 2.09 -7.57
N ALA A 121 -5.32 2.12 -7.80
CA ALA A 121 -4.62 1.45 -8.90
C ALA A 121 -3.24 0.94 -8.44
N ALA A 122 -2.55 0.15 -9.28
CA ALA A 122 -1.33 -0.60 -8.93
C ALA A 122 -1.46 -1.49 -7.69
N PHE A 123 -0.53 -2.43 -7.51
CA PHE A 123 -0.48 -3.30 -6.33
C PHE A 123 -1.83 -3.95 -6.02
N GLY A 124 -2.46 -4.53 -7.05
CA GLY A 124 -3.80 -5.10 -6.94
C GLY A 124 -4.96 -4.09 -7.01
N GLY A 125 -4.73 -2.82 -6.65
CA GLY A 125 -5.74 -1.77 -6.57
C GLY A 125 -6.94 -2.17 -5.69
N PRO A 126 -6.73 -2.52 -4.40
CA PRO A 126 -7.78 -3.12 -3.56
C PRO A 126 -9.07 -2.32 -3.54
N PHE A 127 -8.98 -0.98 -3.52
CA PHE A 127 -10.14 -0.10 -3.44
C PHE A 127 -10.58 0.48 -4.79
N SER A 128 -10.13 -0.09 -5.91
CA SER A 128 -10.51 0.35 -7.26
C SER A 128 -12.02 0.38 -7.52
N ALA A 129 -12.81 -0.44 -6.81
CA ALA A 129 -14.25 -0.59 -7.03
C ALA A 129 -15.13 -0.18 -5.83
N ILE A 130 -14.58 0.35 -4.74
CA ILE A 130 -15.39 0.70 -3.55
C ILE A 130 -16.41 1.80 -3.84
N SER A 131 -16.19 2.61 -4.88
CA SER A 131 -17.15 3.63 -5.30
C SER A 131 -18.42 3.08 -5.94
N SER A 132 -18.51 1.78 -6.21
CA SER A 132 -19.70 1.11 -6.73
C SER A 132 -20.55 0.42 -5.66
N LEU A 133 -20.17 0.57 -4.39
CA LEU A 133 -20.97 0.13 -3.26
C LEU A 133 -22.20 1.01 -3.12
N ASP A 134 -23.33 0.40 -2.80
CA ASP A 134 -24.57 1.07 -2.46
C ASP A 134 -24.83 0.99 -0.95
N PRO A 135 -25.63 1.92 -0.40
CA PRO A 135 -26.16 1.77 0.95
C PRO A 135 -26.83 0.41 1.13
N GLY A 136 -26.53 -0.27 2.24
CA GLY A 136 -27.02 -1.62 2.53
C GLY A 136 -26.06 -2.75 2.18
N ASP A 137 -25.00 -2.49 1.41
CA ASP A 137 -24.01 -3.52 1.09
C ASP A 137 -23.24 -3.96 2.34
N GLU A 138 -23.01 -5.27 2.46
CA GLU A 138 -22.29 -5.87 3.59
C GLU A 138 -20.77 -5.78 3.41
N ILE A 139 -20.10 -5.39 4.48
CA ILE A 139 -18.65 -5.47 4.65
C ILE A 139 -18.39 -6.30 5.90
N THR A 140 -17.54 -7.32 5.81
CA THR A 140 -17.13 -8.06 7.01
C THR A 140 -15.65 -7.90 7.27
N VAL A 141 -15.29 -7.77 8.54
CA VAL A 141 -13.90 -7.64 8.98
C VAL A 141 -13.65 -8.60 10.13
N ARG A 142 -12.71 -9.53 9.94
CA ARG A 142 -12.27 -10.47 10.98
C ARG A 142 -11.01 -9.94 11.64
N THR A 143 -11.10 -9.61 12.91
CA THR A 143 -9.97 -9.17 13.75
C THR A 143 -9.64 -10.24 14.79
N GLY A 144 -8.64 -9.97 15.65
CA GLY A 144 -8.39 -10.79 16.85
C GLY A 144 -9.58 -10.88 17.82
N GLN A 145 -10.56 -9.97 17.72
CA GLN A 145 -11.78 -9.97 18.54
C GLN A 145 -12.98 -10.64 17.84
N GLY A 146 -12.76 -11.32 16.71
CA GLY A 146 -13.78 -12.07 15.98
C GLY A 146 -14.29 -11.37 14.71
N LEU A 147 -15.40 -11.87 14.19
CA LEU A 147 -16.00 -11.39 12.94
C LEU A 147 -16.95 -10.21 13.20
N GLN A 148 -16.66 -9.08 12.56
CA GLN A 148 -17.40 -7.83 12.65
C GLN A 148 -18.15 -7.59 11.35
N ARG A 149 -19.44 -7.29 11.43
CA ARG A 149 -20.29 -7.03 10.26
C ARG A 149 -20.65 -5.56 10.20
N PHE A 150 -20.46 -4.97 9.04
CA PHE A 150 -20.79 -3.59 8.74
C PHE A 150 -21.75 -3.52 7.55
N GLU A 151 -22.54 -2.45 7.53
CA GLU A 151 -23.44 -2.13 6.44
C GLU A 151 -23.07 -0.74 5.91
N VAL A 152 -22.89 -0.62 4.59
CA VAL A 152 -22.59 0.65 3.94
C VAL A 152 -23.72 1.64 4.18
N ILE A 153 -23.37 2.84 4.64
CA ILE A 153 -24.30 3.96 4.83
C ILE A 153 -24.36 4.77 3.53
N GLY A 154 -23.21 5.01 2.91
CA GLY A 154 -23.11 5.76 1.69
C GLY A 154 -21.70 6.22 1.34
N LEU A 155 -21.61 6.91 0.22
CA LEU A 155 -20.38 7.48 -0.30
C LEU A 155 -20.32 8.98 -0.06
N ARG A 156 -19.12 9.47 0.14
CA ARG A 156 -18.83 10.90 0.22
C ARG A 156 -17.52 11.23 -0.47
N TYR A 157 -17.36 12.49 -0.83
CA TYR A 157 -16.17 13.04 -1.46
C TYR A 157 -15.50 14.07 -0.56
N ALA A 158 -14.25 14.39 -0.87
CA ALA A 158 -13.55 15.46 -0.17
C ALA A 158 -14.32 16.79 -0.27
N GLY A 159 -14.63 17.39 0.89
CA GLY A 159 -15.44 18.60 1.01
C GLY A 159 -16.89 18.37 1.39
N ASP A 160 -17.39 17.13 1.31
CA ASP A 160 -18.73 16.79 1.76
C ASP A 160 -18.84 16.88 3.30
N PRO A 161 -20.05 17.06 3.84
CA PRO A 161 -20.27 17.11 5.28
C PRO A 161 -19.74 15.85 5.96
N THR A 162 -19.07 16.01 7.09
CA THR A 162 -18.68 14.86 7.93
C THR A 162 -19.94 14.23 8.50
N PRO A 163 -20.07 12.89 8.49
CA PRO A 163 -21.24 12.24 9.08
C PRO A 163 -21.36 12.56 10.58
N PRO A 164 -22.57 12.41 11.16
CA PRO A 164 -22.81 12.77 12.55
C PRO A 164 -21.82 12.08 13.49
N ASN A 165 -21.49 12.78 14.59
CA ASN A 165 -20.69 12.21 15.67
C ASN A 165 -21.30 10.90 16.15
N LEU A 166 -20.43 9.94 16.50
CA LEU A 166 -20.87 8.66 17.04
C LEU A 166 -21.56 8.85 18.37
N THR A 167 -22.65 8.10 18.58
CA THR A 167 -23.22 7.92 19.91
C THR A 167 -22.29 7.04 20.75
N ARG A 168 -22.35 7.15 22.08
CA ARG A 168 -21.57 6.31 22.99
C ARG A 168 -21.81 4.83 22.69
N GLY A 169 -20.73 4.08 22.46
CA GLY A 169 -20.78 2.64 22.20
C GLY A 169 -20.89 2.29 20.71
N GLU A 170 -21.11 3.24 19.80
CA GLU A 170 -21.18 2.93 18.37
C GLU A 170 -19.79 2.70 17.74
N SER A 171 -19.78 1.94 16.64
CA SER A 171 -18.61 1.72 15.81
C SER A 171 -18.91 2.07 14.36
N ARG A 172 -17.96 2.73 13.68
CA ARG A 172 -18.05 3.08 12.27
C ARG A 172 -16.75 2.74 11.55
N LEU A 173 -16.90 2.19 10.36
CA LEU A 173 -15.81 1.92 9.44
C LEU A 173 -15.82 2.95 8.34
N ILE A 174 -14.65 3.50 8.01
CA ILE A 174 -14.45 4.45 6.93
C ILE A 174 -13.39 3.89 5.99
N LEU A 175 -13.77 3.63 4.75
CA LEU A 175 -12.83 3.27 3.69
C LEU A 175 -12.41 4.53 2.93
N GLN A 176 -11.14 4.69 2.59
CA GLN A 176 -10.63 5.83 1.83
C GLN A 176 -9.75 5.38 0.67
N THR A 177 -9.97 5.95 -0.50
CA THR A 177 -9.10 5.73 -1.67
C THR A 177 -9.10 6.94 -2.60
N ALA A 178 -8.21 6.94 -3.59
CA ALA A 178 -8.16 7.97 -4.60
C ALA A 178 -9.37 7.88 -5.55
N ARG A 179 -9.92 9.04 -5.91
CA ARG A 179 -10.94 9.19 -6.95
C ARG A 179 -10.26 9.55 -8.26
N GLY A 180 -10.77 9.05 -9.39
CA GLY A 180 -10.33 9.47 -10.72
C GLY A 180 -10.20 8.28 -11.66
N VAL A 181 -9.55 8.51 -12.80
CA VAL A 181 -9.13 7.40 -13.67
C VAL A 181 -7.88 6.75 -13.05
N PRO A 182 -7.63 5.44 -13.31
CA PRO A 182 -6.45 4.77 -12.79
C PRO A 182 -5.16 5.58 -13.04
N TYR A 183 -4.31 5.68 -12.02
CA TYR A 183 -3.05 6.44 -12.03
C TYR A 183 -3.14 7.97 -12.13
N VAL A 184 -4.33 8.56 -12.29
CA VAL A 184 -4.53 10.02 -12.34
C VAL A 184 -5.60 10.45 -11.33
N PRO A 185 -5.22 10.57 -10.05
CA PRO A 185 -6.15 10.91 -8.98
C PRO A 185 -6.60 12.37 -9.08
N THR A 186 -7.90 12.61 -8.91
CA THR A 186 -8.54 13.94 -8.92
C THR A 186 -9.11 14.33 -7.56
N GLY A 187 -9.11 13.42 -6.57
CA GLY A 187 -9.59 13.67 -5.22
C GLY A 187 -9.59 12.40 -4.37
N ILE A 188 -10.33 12.42 -3.27
CA ILE A 188 -10.51 11.28 -2.37
C ILE A 188 -11.99 10.92 -2.34
N VAL A 189 -12.29 9.63 -2.41
CA VAL A 189 -13.61 9.06 -2.13
C VAL A 189 -13.56 8.34 -0.80
N TYR A 190 -14.67 8.43 -0.06
CA TYR A 190 -14.84 7.72 1.18
C TYR A 190 -16.12 6.91 1.16
N VAL A 191 -16.09 5.74 1.77
CA VAL A 191 -17.27 4.90 2.02
C VAL A 191 -17.41 4.75 3.52
N ASP A 192 -18.53 5.24 4.06
CA ASP A 192 -18.82 5.11 5.48
C ASP A 192 -19.75 3.92 5.69
N ALA A 193 -19.46 3.09 6.68
CA ALA A 193 -20.24 1.91 7.03
C ALA A 193 -20.47 1.83 8.54
N ARG A 194 -21.69 1.49 8.95
CA ARG A 194 -22.06 1.32 10.37
C ARG A 194 -21.87 -0.12 10.79
N LEU A 195 -21.43 -0.36 12.03
CA LEU A 195 -21.40 -1.71 12.57
C LEU A 195 -22.83 -2.20 12.83
N VAL A 196 -23.11 -3.44 12.44
CA VAL A 196 -24.37 -4.14 12.70
C VAL A 196 -24.22 -5.33 13.66
N SER A 197 -22.98 -5.78 13.91
CA SER A 197 -22.66 -6.76 14.95
C SER A 197 -22.42 -6.11 16.33
N GLU A 198 -22.18 -6.94 17.34
CA GLU A 198 -21.84 -6.48 18.68
C GLU A 198 -20.52 -5.71 18.69
N THR A 199 -20.56 -4.52 19.29
CA THR A 199 -19.43 -3.60 19.41
C THR A 199 -18.43 -4.12 20.43
N GLN A 200 -17.15 -4.13 20.05
CA GLN A 200 -16.06 -4.60 20.90
C GLN A 200 -15.45 -3.46 21.72
N PRO A 201 -14.91 -3.73 22.92
CA PRO A 201 -14.15 -2.74 23.66
C PRO A 201 -12.92 -2.30 22.86
N ALA A 202 -12.64 -0.99 22.89
CA ALA A 202 -11.47 -0.42 22.24
C ALA A 202 -10.19 -0.76 23.02
N GLY A 203 -9.17 -1.23 22.30
CA GLY A 203 -7.83 -1.44 22.86
C GLY A 203 -7.11 -0.11 23.14
N ALA A 204 -6.08 -0.17 23.99
CA ALA A 204 -5.24 0.98 24.27
C ALA A 204 -4.51 1.46 23.00
N ARG A 205 -4.34 2.79 22.89
CA ARG A 205 -3.57 3.42 21.80
C ARG A 205 -2.67 4.52 22.35
N LEU A 206 -1.47 4.55 21.81
CA LEU A 206 -0.46 5.58 22.04
C LEU A 206 -0.52 6.63 20.92
N THR A 207 -0.82 6.22 19.69
CA THR A 207 -0.92 7.13 18.55
C THR A 207 -2.23 7.91 18.59
N THR A 208 -2.10 9.23 18.44
CA THR A 208 -3.21 10.18 18.35
C THR A 208 -3.14 10.92 17.02
N THR A 209 -4.20 11.63 16.66
CA THR A 209 -4.20 12.47 15.45
C THR A 209 -3.09 13.52 15.43
N GLY A 210 -2.61 13.96 16.61
CA GLY A 210 -1.49 14.90 16.73
C GLY A 210 -0.11 14.25 16.55
N THR A 211 0.03 12.96 16.82
CA THR A 211 1.30 12.21 16.71
C THR A 211 1.38 11.36 15.44
N LEU A 212 0.29 11.25 14.69
CA LEU A 212 0.24 10.53 13.42
C LEU A 212 1.22 11.14 12.40
N GLY A 213 2.08 10.30 11.81
CA GLY A 213 3.05 10.71 10.81
C GLY A 213 2.40 11.34 9.57
N PRO A 214 3.04 12.34 8.93
CA PRO A 214 2.45 13.01 7.77
C PRO A 214 2.26 12.08 6.56
N ALA A 215 3.09 11.03 6.43
CA ALA A 215 2.99 10.01 5.38
C ALA A 215 1.75 9.11 5.51
N GLU A 216 1.11 9.08 6.68
CA GLU A 216 -0.10 8.29 6.98
C GLU A 216 -1.39 9.01 6.54
N LYS A 217 -1.29 10.28 6.10
CA LYS A 217 -2.46 11.04 5.67
C LYS A 217 -2.90 10.59 4.28
N ALA A 218 -4.19 10.74 3.98
CA ALA A 218 -4.73 10.44 2.66
C ALA A 218 -4.02 11.26 1.57
N MET A 219 -3.65 10.59 0.47
CA MET A 219 -2.88 11.16 -0.65
C MET A 219 -1.48 11.67 -0.27
N ALA A 220 -0.92 11.24 0.85
CA ALA A 220 0.44 11.63 1.24
C ALA A 220 1.51 10.81 0.51
N THR A 221 2.66 11.45 0.30
CA THR A 221 3.90 10.83 -0.17
C THR A 221 4.81 10.54 1.01
N ASP A 222 5.46 9.39 0.99
CA ASP A 222 6.46 9.02 1.99
C ASP A 222 7.88 9.18 1.45
N ALA A 223 8.62 10.17 1.96
CA ALA A 223 10.00 10.42 1.58
C ALA A 223 11.04 9.75 2.51
N ARG A 224 10.61 8.99 3.52
CA ARG A 224 11.52 8.36 4.51
C ARG A 224 12.50 7.37 3.87
N THR A 225 12.13 6.78 2.73
CA THR A 225 12.94 5.77 2.02
C THR A 225 13.68 6.32 0.80
N VAL A 226 13.77 7.64 0.61
CA VAL A 226 14.51 8.23 -0.53
C VAL A 226 15.99 7.83 -0.54
N TRP A 227 16.60 7.58 0.62
CA TRP A 227 17.96 7.08 0.69
C TRP A 227 18.13 5.73 -0.03
N ALA A 228 17.11 4.86 -0.01
CA ALA A 228 17.15 3.58 -0.73
C ALA A 228 17.07 3.78 -2.25
N LEU A 229 16.33 4.80 -2.72
CA LEU A 229 16.35 5.21 -4.12
C LEU A 229 17.74 5.66 -4.56
N ILE A 230 18.45 6.42 -3.72
CA ILE A 230 19.83 6.85 -4.02
C ILE A 230 20.74 5.64 -4.19
N PHE A 231 20.66 4.64 -3.31
CA PHE A 231 21.43 3.40 -3.45
C PHE A 231 21.05 2.59 -4.69
N ALA A 232 19.76 2.53 -5.04
CA ALA A 232 19.31 1.87 -6.27
C ALA A 232 19.87 2.57 -7.52
N LEU A 233 19.90 3.90 -7.54
CA LEU A 233 20.50 4.69 -8.62
C LEU A 233 22.02 4.53 -8.69
N GLN A 234 22.70 4.47 -7.54
CA GLN A 234 24.14 4.19 -7.48
C GLN A 234 24.46 2.78 -7.99
N PHE A 235 23.62 1.80 -7.66
CA PHE A 235 23.75 0.44 -8.17
C PHE A 235 23.58 0.43 -9.70
N LEU A 236 22.56 1.09 -10.24
CA LEU A 236 22.39 1.23 -11.68
C LEU A 236 23.61 1.91 -12.34
N LEU A 237 24.12 2.98 -11.75
CA LEU A 237 25.33 3.66 -12.25
C LEU A 237 26.54 2.73 -12.26
N ALA A 238 26.75 1.94 -11.20
CA ALA A 238 27.83 0.96 -11.13
C ALA A 238 27.71 -0.12 -12.22
N VAL A 239 26.48 -0.59 -12.49
CA VAL A 239 26.17 -1.55 -13.56
C VAL A 239 26.50 -0.95 -14.93
N GLU A 240 26.13 0.30 -15.19
CA GLU A 240 26.43 1.00 -16.45
C GLU A 240 27.94 1.19 -16.64
N VAL A 241 28.66 1.64 -15.60
CA VAL A 241 30.12 1.80 -15.65
C VAL A 241 30.81 0.46 -15.92
N ALA A 242 30.38 -0.60 -15.25
CA ALA A 242 30.91 -1.94 -15.44
C ALA A 242 30.56 -2.51 -16.83
N ALA A 243 29.37 -2.21 -17.37
CA ALA A 243 28.97 -2.58 -18.72
C ALA A 243 29.86 -1.88 -19.76
N VAL A 244 30.10 -0.57 -19.63
CA VAL A 244 30.97 0.19 -20.54
C VAL A 244 32.41 -0.32 -20.48
N TRP A 245 32.93 -0.57 -19.27
CA TRP A 245 34.27 -1.14 -19.10
C TRP A 245 34.38 -2.54 -19.73
N SER A 246 33.40 -3.41 -19.49
CA SER A 246 33.33 -4.76 -20.03
C SER A 246 33.23 -4.74 -21.57
N PHE A 247 32.39 -3.86 -22.12
CA PHE A 247 32.22 -3.69 -23.57
C PHE A 247 33.56 -3.36 -24.25
N ARG A 248 34.34 -2.46 -23.64
CA ARG A 248 35.68 -2.08 -24.14
C ARG A 248 36.71 -3.20 -24.00
N ARG A 249 36.60 -4.06 -22.98
CA ARG A 249 37.61 -5.08 -22.66
C ARG A 249 37.36 -6.45 -23.31
N PHE A 250 36.10 -6.84 -23.44
CA PHE A 250 35.68 -8.21 -23.81
C PHE A 250 34.77 -8.27 -25.03
N GLY A 251 34.32 -7.13 -25.56
CA GLY A 251 33.48 -7.03 -26.75
C GLY A 251 31.98 -7.18 -26.48
N ALA A 252 31.18 -6.77 -27.46
CA ALA A 252 29.73 -6.57 -27.32
C ALA A 252 28.97 -7.82 -26.84
N GLN A 253 29.15 -8.96 -27.50
CA GLN A 253 28.31 -10.15 -27.26
C GLN A 253 28.35 -10.63 -25.80
N LYS A 254 29.55 -10.70 -25.21
CA LYS A 254 29.74 -11.16 -23.83
C LYS A 254 29.17 -10.17 -22.82
N THR A 255 29.38 -8.87 -23.07
CA THR A 255 28.83 -7.82 -22.19
C THR A 255 27.31 -7.82 -22.22
N TRP A 256 26.69 -7.93 -23.38
CA TRP A 256 25.23 -7.89 -23.50
C TRP A 256 24.56 -9.06 -22.75
N ILE A 257 25.08 -10.28 -22.87
CA ILE A 257 24.51 -11.46 -22.19
C ILE A 257 24.50 -11.28 -20.66
N VAL A 258 25.52 -10.64 -20.10
CA VAL A 258 25.65 -10.47 -18.64
C VAL A 258 24.95 -9.20 -18.15
N PHE A 259 25.14 -8.07 -18.83
CA PHE A 259 24.72 -6.77 -18.29
C PHE A 259 23.28 -6.41 -18.61
N VAL A 260 22.64 -6.99 -19.63
CA VAL A 260 21.20 -6.77 -19.87
C VAL A 260 20.34 -7.22 -18.68
N PRO A 261 20.43 -8.47 -18.18
CA PRO A 261 19.60 -8.88 -17.03
C PRO A 261 19.94 -8.10 -15.75
N VAL A 262 21.21 -7.74 -15.55
CA VAL A 262 21.65 -6.96 -14.39
C VAL A 262 21.13 -5.52 -14.46
N ALA A 263 21.18 -4.89 -15.64
CA ALA A 263 20.60 -3.55 -15.84
C ALA A 263 19.09 -3.56 -15.70
N ALA A 264 18.41 -4.61 -16.18
CA ALA A 264 16.97 -4.79 -15.97
C ALA A 264 16.62 -4.90 -14.49
N LEU A 265 17.37 -5.70 -13.72
CA LEU A 265 17.21 -5.81 -12.27
C LEU A 265 17.47 -4.48 -11.55
N ALA A 266 18.52 -3.76 -11.93
CA ALA A 266 18.82 -2.44 -11.38
C ALA A 266 17.69 -1.43 -11.69
N GLY A 267 17.19 -1.44 -12.93
CA GLY A 267 16.03 -0.64 -13.34
C GLY A 267 14.77 -0.99 -12.57
N PHE A 268 14.53 -2.28 -12.30
CA PHE A 268 13.43 -2.73 -11.44
C PHE A 268 13.55 -2.20 -10.01
N PHE A 269 14.74 -2.26 -9.39
CA PHE A 269 14.93 -1.70 -8.04
C PHE A 269 14.69 -0.19 -8.00
N VAL A 270 15.16 0.55 -9.01
CA VAL A 270 14.87 2.00 -9.11
C VAL A 270 13.36 2.22 -9.25
N ALA A 271 12.69 1.44 -10.10
CA ALA A 271 11.24 1.53 -10.30
C ALA A 271 10.46 1.23 -9.00
N ASP A 272 10.83 0.19 -8.24
CA ASP A 272 10.21 -0.14 -6.95
C ASP A 272 10.39 0.98 -5.90
N GLN A 273 11.57 1.60 -5.86
CA GLN A 273 11.80 2.71 -4.94
C GLN A 273 11.04 3.98 -5.37
N LEU A 274 10.90 4.23 -6.67
CA LEU A 274 10.09 5.33 -7.19
C LEU A 274 8.60 5.14 -6.90
N THR A 275 8.06 3.92 -6.98
CA THR A 275 6.64 3.67 -6.71
C THR A 275 6.26 3.88 -5.24
N ARG A 276 7.20 3.70 -4.31
CA ARG A 276 7.00 4.02 -2.88
C ARG A 276 6.88 5.53 -2.62
N LEU A 277 7.36 6.37 -3.54
CA LEU A 277 7.19 7.83 -3.45
C LEU A 277 5.84 8.29 -4.03
N LEU A 278 5.11 7.40 -4.72
CA LEU A 278 3.76 7.72 -5.17
C LEU A 278 2.83 7.91 -3.96
N PRO A 279 1.77 8.73 -4.10
CA PRO A 279 0.76 8.88 -3.07
C PRO A 279 0.22 7.53 -2.60
N ASN A 280 -0.02 7.39 -1.30
CA ASN A 280 -0.44 6.13 -0.67
C ASN A 280 -1.82 5.59 -1.12
N LEU A 281 -2.64 6.40 -1.77
CA LEU A 281 -3.94 5.96 -2.31
C LEU A 281 -3.92 5.75 -3.84
N LEU A 282 -2.77 5.97 -4.49
CA LEU A 282 -2.64 5.86 -5.95
C LEU A 282 -2.58 4.42 -6.40
#